data_AF-A0ABD0NE60-F1
#
_entry.id   AF-A0ABD0NE60-F1
#
_cell.length_a   1.000
_cell.length_b   1.000
_cell.length_c   1.000
_cell.angle_alpha   90.00
_cell.angle_beta   90.00
_cell.angle_gamma   90.00
#
_symmetry.space_group_name_H-M   'P 1'
#
loop_
_entity.id
_entity.type
_entity.pdbx_description
1 polymer ?
#
loop_
_entity_poly.entity_id
_entity_poly.type
_entity_poly.pdbx_seq_one_letter_code
_entity_poly.pdbx_strand_id
1 'polypeptide(L)'
;MKVSSIDCRRLRKIIRKECGSCLIVDCRPYFSFSSSSIRGSVNVNLNSVVVRRSRGGPVPLQFVIPDEKALFRLREGSISAVVALDDRTPHLQKLKKDSIAQIVINSLSHLASSASICFLK
;
A
#
# COMPACT_ATOMS: atom_id res chain seq x y z
N MET A 1 4.77 13.99 0.35
CA MET A 1 4.50 13.51 1.74
C MET A 1 5.65 12.63 2.21
N LYS A 2 5.90 12.51 3.53
CA LYS A 2 6.97 11.66 4.07
C LYS A 2 6.43 10.25 4.31
N VAL A 3 7.01 9.25 3.64
CA VAL A 3 6.71 7.83 3.87
C VAL A 3 7.50 7.34 5.07
N SER A 4 6.84 6.63 5.99
CA SER A 4 7.49 6.07 7.19
C SER A 4 7.58 4.55 7.14
N SER A 5 8.54 3.94 7.84
CA SER A 5 8.60 2.48 8.01
C SER A 5 8.07 2.09 9.39
N ILE A 6 7.26 1.03 9.45
CA ILE A 6 6.61 0.54 10.68
C ILE A 6 6.84 -0.96 10.85
N ASP A 7 6.85 -1.45 12.08
CA ASP A 7 6.94 -2.88 12.38
C ASP A 7 5.54 -3.49 12.63
N CYS A 8 5.50 -4.82 12.76
CA CYS A 8 4.27 -5.58 13.04
C CYS A 8 3.58 -5.15 14.36
N ARG A 9 4.34 -4.71 15.37
CA ARG A 9 3.78 -4.27 16.66
C ARG A 9 2.99 -2.98 16.47
N ARG A 10 3.55 -2.03 15.72
CA ARG A 10 2.92 -0.75 15.39
C ARG A 10 1.75 -0.95 14.44
N LEU A 11 1.87 -1.83 13.44
CA LEU A 11 0.75 -2.20 12.58
C LEU A 11 -0.43 -2.76 13.39
N ARG A 12 -0.17 -3.66 14.33
CA ARG A 12 -1.23 -4.21 15.21
C ARG A 12 -1.93 -3.11 16.02
N LYS A 13 -1.19 -2.10 16.49
CA LYS A 13 -1.77 -0.94 17.19
C LYS A 13 -2.64 -0.10 16.25
N ILE A 14 -2.19 0.14 15.02
CA ILE A 14 -2.95 0.88 14.00
C ILE A 14 -4.27 0.14 13.72
N ILE A 15 -4.22 -1.16 13.42
CA ILE A 15 -5.42 -1.96 13.12
C ILE A 15 -6.43 -1.92 14.27
N ARG A 16 -5.96 -1.98 15.53
CA ARG A 16 -6.83 -1.95 16.71
C ARG A 16 -7.41 -0.58 17.01
N LYS A 17 -6.66 0.50 16.79
CA LYS A 17 -7.05 1.86 17.15
C LYS A 17 -7.86 2.54 16.04
N GLU A 18 -7.43 2.38 14.79
CA GLU A 18 -7.96 3.02 13.60
C GLU A 18 -9.04 2.15 12.95
N CYS A 19 -9.96 1.60 13.76
CA CYS A 19 -10.92 0.57 13.37
C CYS A 19 -11.81 1.03 12.20
N GLY A 20 -11.37 0.78 10.97
CA GLY A 20 -11.99 1.22 9.73
C GLY A 20 -11.27 2.38 9.02
N SER A 21 -10.45 3.19 9.70
CA SER A 21 -9.68 4.32 9.13
C SER A 21 -8.28 3.93 8.64
N CYS A 22 -7.89 2.65 8.74
CA CYS A 22 -6.67 2.12 8.16
C CYS A 22 -6.94 1.35 6.86
N LEU A 23 -6.16 1.60 5.81
CA LEU A 23 -6.14 0.82 4.58
C LEU A 23 -4.83 0.04 4.48
N ILE A 24 -4.91 -1.27 4.25
CA ILE A 24 -3.73 -2.13 4.10
C ILE A 24 -3.65 -2.60 2.66
N VAL A 25 -2.51 -2.35 2.03
CA VAL A 25 -2.24 -2.58 0.62
C VAL A 25 -1.14 -3.65 0.51
N ASP A 26 -1.52 -4.85 0.09
CA ASP A 26 -0.64 -6.01 -0.01
C ASP A 26 -0.03 -6.12 -1.41
N CYS A 27 1.27 -5.90 -1.50
CA CYS A 27 2.03 -5.90 -2.75
C CYS A 27 2.63 -7.27 -3.10
N ARG A 28 2.31 -8.32 -2.32
CA ARG A 28 2.80 -9.68 -2.60
C ARG A 28 2.07 -10.27 -3.82
N PRO A 29 2.68 -11.27 -4.49
CA PRO A 29 2.01 -12.02 -5.54
C PRO A 29 0.66 -12.56 -5.05
N TYR A 30 -0.34 -12.60 -5.94
CA TYR A 30 -1.72 -12.98 -5.59
C TYR A 30 -1.80 -14.33 -4.87
N PHE A 31 -0.97 -15.31 -5.23
CA PHE A 31 -0.94 -16.62 -4.57
C PHE A 31 -0.53 -16.54 -3.08
N SER A 32 0.42 -15.66 -2.73
CA SER A 32 0.81 -15.43 -1.34
C SER A 32 -0.27 -14.68 -0.56
N PHE A 33 -1.01 -13.80 -1.24
CA PHE A 33 -2.14 -13.08 -0.65
C PHE A 33 -3.36 -14.00 -0.42
N SER A 34 -3.70 -14.83 -1.40
CA SER A 34 -4.87 -15.72 -1.34
C SER A 34 -4.69 -16.85 -0.33
N SER A 35 -3.45 -17.32 -0.13
CA SER A 35 -3.13 -18.32 0.89
C SER A 35 -3.19 -17.75 2.31
N SER A 36 -2.69 -16.54 2.53
CA SER A 36 -2.74 -15.87 3.84
C SER A 36 -2.56 -14.37 3.70
N SER A 37 -3.55 -13.60 4.14
CA SER A 37 -3.52 -12.14 4.12
C SER A 37 -4.01 -11.54 5.45
N ILE A 38 -3.69 -10.26 5.65
CA ILE A 38 -4.23 -9.51 6.78
C ILE A 38 -5.71 -9.23 6.50
N ARG A 39 -6.57 -9.49 7.48
CA ARG A 39 -8.02 -9.26 7.34
C ARG A 39 -8.31 -7.81 6.91
N GLY A 40 -9.05 -7.65 5.81
CA GLY A 40 -9.40 -6.34 5.26
C GLY A 40 -8.30 -5.68 4.42
N SER A 41 -7.19 -6.37 4.14
CA SER A 41 -6.19 -5.90 3.17
C SER A 41 -6.67 -6.08 1.73
N VAL A 42 -6.18 -5.21 0.84
CA VAL A 42 -6.41 -5.28 -0.60
C VAL A 42 -5.13 -5.70 -1.31
N ASN A 43 -5.23 -6.65 -2.24
CA ASN A 43 -4.08 -7.05 -3.04
C ASN A 43 -3.87 -6.09 -4.21
N VAL A 44 -2.63 -5.67 -4.41
CA VAL A 44 -2.23 -4.90 -5.58
C VAL A 44 -1.78 -5.85 -6.68
N ASN A 45 -2.60 -5.97 -7.71
CA ASN A 45 -2.31 -6.81 -8.86
C ASN A 45 -1.97 -5.94 -10.09
N LEU A 46 -0.76 -5.38 -10.10
CA LEU A 46 -0.24 -4.69 -11.28
C LEU A 46 0.21 -5.72 -12.31
N ASN A 47 -0.42 -5.70 -13.50
CA ASN A 47 0.04 -6.52 -14.60
C ASN A 47 1.44 -6.06 -15.09
N SER A 48 2.14 -6.97 -15.78
CA SER A 48 3.52 -6.74 -16.26
C SER A 48 3.64 -5.53 -17.20
N VAL A 49 2.58 -5.22 -17.97
CA VAL A 49 2.55 -4.06 -18.88
C VAL A 49 2.56 -2.76 -18.09
N VAL A 50 1.73 -2.66 -17.04
CA VAL A 50 1.67 -1.48 -16.15
C VAL A 50 3.00 -1.30 -15.44
N VAL A 51 3.57 -2.36 -14.87
CA VAL A 51 4.89 -2.32 -14.21
C VAL A 51 5.95 -1.81 -15.19
N ARG A 52 6.05 -2.38 -16.39
CA ARG A 52 7.03 -1.99 -17.40
C ARG A 52 6.86 -0.55 -17.89
N ARG A 53 5.62 -0.09 -18.06
CA ARG A 53 5.31 1.29 -18.49
C ARG A 53 5.55 2.32 -17.38
N SER A 54 5.31 1.94 -16.12
CA SER A 54 5.55 2.83 -14.98
C SER A 54 7.03 3.16 -14.79
N ARG A 55 7.94 2.24 -15.16
CA ARG A 55 9.39 2.35 -14.88
C ARG A 55 9.69 2.66 -13.40
N GLY A 56 8.86 2.14 -12.50
CA GLY A 56 8.96 2.43 -11.07
C GLY A 56 8.30 3.74 -10.63
N GLY A 57 7.78 4.54 -11.56
CA GLY A 57 7.04 5.77 -11.28
C GLY A 57 5.62 5.51 -10.74
N PRO A 58 4.90 6.59 -10.38
CA PRO A 58 3.51 6.49 -9.93
C PRO A 58 2.58 5.99 -11.06
N VAL A 59 1.54 5.26 -10.68
CA VAL A 59 0.45 4.83 -11.55
C VAL A 59 -0.89 5.37 -11.03
N PRO A 60 -1.94 5.44 -11.87
CA PRO A 60 -3.26 5.84 -11.41
C PRO A 60 -3.74 5.01 -10.20
N LEU A 61 -4.32 5.66 -9.21
CA LEU A 61 -4.64 5.01 -7.93
C LEU A 61 -5.62 3.84 -8.05
N GLN A 62 -6.47 3.80 -9.07
CA GLN A 62 -7.35 2.66 -9.37
C GLN A 62 -6.58 1.34 -9.58
N PHE A 63 -5.31 1.41 -10.02
CA PHE A 63 -4.45 0.24 -10.15
C PHE A 63 -3.87 -0.22 -8.80
N VAL A 64 -3.81 0.66 -7.81
CA VAL A 64 -3.28 0.38 -6.46
C VAL A 64 -4.41 0.00 -5.50
N ILE A 65 -5.55 0.70 -5.58
CA ILE A 65 -6.74 0.52 -4.76
C ILE A 65 -7.89 0.29 -5.73
N PRO A 66 -8.16 -0.96 -6.13
CA PRO A 66 -9.20 -1.26 -7.11
C PRO A 66 -10.62 -1.12 -6.53
N ASP A 67 -10.76 -1.11 -5.20
CA ASP A 67 -12.06 -0.84 -4.56
C ASP A 67 -12.37 0.66 -4.58
N GLU A 68 -13.34 1.04 -5.41
CA GLU A 68 -13.83 2.41 -5.53
C GLU A 68 -14.31 2.99 -4.19
N LYS A 69 -14.89 2.16 -3.31
CA LYS A 69 -15.32 2.64 -1.97
C LYS A 69 -14.12 2.99 -1.11
N ALA A 70 -13.08 2.16 -1.11
CA ALA A 70 -11.84 2.45 -0.40
C ALA A 70 -11.13 3.69 -0.98
N LEU A 71 -11.13 3.84 -2.31
CA LEU A 71 -10.55 4.99 -3.00
C LEU A 71 -11.30 6.29 -2.67
N PHE A 72 -12.64 6.25 -2.66
CA PHE A 72 -13.48 7.37 -2.25
C PHE A 72 -13.19 7.79 -0.80
N ARG A 73 -13.18 6.84 0.13
CA ARG A 73 -12.87 7.10 1.55
C ARG A 73 -11.46 7.68 1.74
N LEU A 74 -10.49 7.23 0.95
CA LEU A 74 -9.13 7.78 0.97
C LEU A 74 -9.09 9.23 0.47
N ARG A 75 -9.87 9.55 -0.56
CA ARG A 75 -9.98 10.92 -1.12
C ARG A 75 -10.73 11.87 -0.18
N GLU A 76 -11.78 11.40 0.49
CA GLU A 76 -12.51 12.17 1.51
C GLU A 76 -11.72 12.38 2.81
N GLY A 77 -10.55 11.74 2.97
CA GLY A 77 -9.75 11.84 4.19
C GLY A 77 -10.29 11.00 5.36
N SER A 78 -11.21 10.07 5.11
CA SER A 78 -11.70 9.09 6.10
C SER A 78 -10.67 8.02 6.45
N ILE A 79 -9.55 7.97 5.72
CA ILE A 79 -8.42 7.06 5.95
C ILE A 79 -7.30 7.86 6.59
N SER A 80 -6.93 7.50 7.83
CA SER A 80 -5.84 8.13 8.59
C SER A 80 -4.48 7.50 8.30
N ALA A 81 -4.46 6.25 7.84
CA ALA A 81 -3.24 5.51 7.55
C ALA A 81 -3.41 4.58 6.34
N VAL A 82 -2.43 4.61 5.43
CA VAL A 82 -2.27 3.61 4.37
C VAL A 82 -0.97 2.86 4.61
N VAL A 83 -1.06 1.54 4.77
CA VAL A 83 0.09 0.67 5.02
C VAL A 83 0.32 -0.22 3.81
N ALA A 84 1.44 -0.04 3.13
CA ALA A 84 1.92 -0.96 2.11
C ALA A 84 2.82 -2.04 2.72
N LEU A 85 2.65 -3.29 2.30
CA LEU A 85 3.54 -4.39 2.69
C LEU A 85 3.93 -5.22 1.48
N ASP A 86 5.12 -5.82 1.53
CA ASP A 86 5.57 -6.80 0.56
C ASP A 86 6.01 -8.10 1.28
N ASP A 87 6.72 -8.97 0.57
CA ASP A 87 7.06 -10.29 1.10
C ASP A 87 8.20 -10.24 2.12
N ARG A 88 9.35 -9.64 1.76
CA ARG A 88 10.60 -9.77 2.53
C ARG A 88 11.49 -8.54 2.52
N THR A 89 11.00 -7.37 2.09
CA THR A 89 11.85 -6.19 2.07
C THR A 89 11.97 -5.59 3.47
N PRO A 90 13.17 -5.53 4.07
CA PRO A 90 13.34 -5.18 5.48
C PRO A 90 13.28 -3.67 5.77
N HIS A 91 13.21 -2.83 4.73
CA HIS A 91 13.01 -1.38 4.84
C HIS A 91 12.81 -0.74 3.47
N LEU A 92 12.16 0.41 3.47
CA LEU A 92 11.79 1.18 2.28
C LEU A 92 12.95 1.40 1.29
N GLN A 93 14.17 1.66 1.78
CA GLN A 93 15.34 1.97 0.94
C GLN A 93 15.86 0.76 0.15
N LYS A 94 15.46 -0.46 0.51
CA LYS A 94 15.82 -1.71 -0.18
C LYS A 94 14.78 -2.17 -1.20
N LEU A 95 13.70 -1.40 -1.38
CA LEU A 95 12.73 -1.70 -2.44
C LEU A 95 13.39 -1.60 -3.81
N LYS A 96 13.15 -2.62 -4.65
CA LYS A 96 13.59 -2.58 -6.05
C LYS A 96 12.79 -1.50 -6.78
N LYS A 97 13.46 -0.75 -7.67
CA LYS A 97 12.85 0.38 -8.39
C LYS A 97 11.57 0.00 -9.15
N ASP A 98 11.55 -1.19 -9.73
CA ASP A 98 10.47 -1.76 -10.52
C ASP A 98 9.55 -2.71 -9.73
N SER A 99 9.74 -2.83 -8.41
CA SER A 99 8.84 -3.63 -7.57
C SER A 99 7.45 -2.99 -7.47
N ILE A 100 6.43 -3.84 -7.32
CA ILE A 100 5.05 -3.40 -7.09
C ILE A 100 4.99 -2.49 -5.86
N ALA A 101 5.65 -2.86 -4.77
CA ALA A 101 5.71 -2.06 -3.55
C ALA A 101 6.31 -0.66 -3.79
N GLN A 102 7.38 -0.53 -4.58
CA GLN A 102 7.93 0.79 -4.91
C GLN A 102 6.96 1.63 -5.74
N ILE A 103 6.32 1.04 -6.74
CA ILE A 103 5.32 1.71 -7.58
C ILE A 103 4.13 2.18 -6.71
N VAL A 104 3.66 1.34 -5.80
CA VAL A 104 2.58 1.66 -4.85
C VAL A 104 2.98 2.81 -3.94
N ILE A 105 4.16 2.75 -3.32
CA ILE A 105 4.66 3.83 -2.46
C ILE A 105 4.75 5.14 -3.23
N ASN A 106 5.27 5.13 -4.46
CA ASN A 106 5.35 6.33 -5.28
C ASN A 106 3.95 6.87 -5.58
N SER A 107 3.03 6.01 -6.04
CA SER A 107 1.64 6.38 -6.34
C SER A 107 0.92 7.00 -5.14
N LEU A 108 1.09 6.41 -3.96
CA LEU A 108 0.51 6.94 -2.72
C LEU A 108 1.20 8.25 -2.30
N SER A 109 2.51 8.39 -2.48
CA SER A 109 3.25 9.60 -2.09
C SER A 109 2.88 10.83 -2.90
N HIS A 110 2.39 10.61 -4.13
CA HIS A 110 1.86 11.65 -5.02
C HIS A 110 0.41 12.01 -4.73
N LEU A 111 -0.28 11.28 -3.86
CA LEU A 111 -1.64 11.61 -3.46
C LEU A 111 -1.64 12.81 -2.50
N ALA A 112 -2.46 13.81 -2.79
CA ALA A 112 -2.82 14.86 -1.84
C ALA A 112 -3.89 14.32 -0.89
N SER A 113 -3.48 13.54 0.11
CA SER A 113 -4.36 13.05 1.18
C SER A 113 -3.78 13.46 2.54
N SER A 114 -4.60 13.49 3.58
CA SER A 114 -4.14 13.63 4.98
C SER A 114 -3.60 12.32 5.56
N ALA A 115 -3.77 11.20 4.86
CA ALA A 115 -3.40 9.87 5.32
C ALA A 115 -1.88 9.73 5.52
N SER A 116 -1.49 9.12 6.64
CA SER A 116 -0.11 8.72 6.89
C SER A 116 0.27 7.50 6.03
N ILE A 117 1.32 7.62 5.22
CA ILE A 117 1.78 6.53 4.35
C ILE A 117 2.90 5.78 5.06
N CYS A 118 2.70 4.47 5.22
CA CYS A 118 3.61 3.59 5.94
C CYS A 118 4.01 2.38 5.07
N PHE A 119 5.25 1.92 5.22
CA PHE A 119 5.72 0.65 4.70
C PHE A 119 6.00 -0.32 5.86
N LEU A 120 5.47 -1.54 5.80
CA LEU A 120 5.73 -2.58 6.79
C LEU A 120 7.13 -3.18 6.56
N LYS A 121 8.00 -3.07 7.56
CA LYS A 121 9.35 -3.64 7.58
C LYS A 121 9.44 -4.93 8.40
#